data_AF-A0A2P2MGB4-F1
#
_entry.id   AF-A0A2P2MGB4-F1
#
_cell.length_a   1.000
_cell.length_b   1.000
_cell.length_c   1.000
_cell.angle_alpha   90.00
_cell.angle_beta   90.00
_cell.angle_gamma   90.00
#
_symmetry.space_group_name_H-M   'P 1'
#
loop_
_entity.id
_entity.type
_entity.pdbx_description
1 polymer ?
#
loop_
_entity_poly.entity_id
_entity_poly.type
_entity_poly.pdbx_seq_one_letter_code
_entity_poly.pdbx_strand_id
1 'polypeptide(L)' 'MRINVNTAARKIEVDNRIPLRNYYRIADNLLRQASVHREEKNVIDLYIILLRFSRYTK' A
#
# COMPACT_ATOMS: atom_id res chain seq x y z
N MET A 1 16.86 -7.41 -8.69
CA MET A 1 16.17 -6.16 -8.31
C MET A 1 16.26 -5.97 -6.80
N ARG A 2 16.99 -4.97 -6.29
CA ARG A 2 17.07 -4.68 -4.84
C ARG A 2 15.85 -3.85 -4.44
N ILE A 3 14.85 -4.50 -3.86
CA ILE A 3 13.67 -3.81 -3.36
C ILE A 3 14.03 -3.22 -2.00
N ASN A 4 14.09 -1.89 -1.92
CA ASN A 4 14.26 -1.20 -0.65
C ASN A 4 12.89 -1.09 0.05
N VAL A 5 12.62 -2.05 0.93
CA VAL A 5 11.38 -2.13 1.72
C VAL A 5 11.17 -0.86 2.56
N ASN A 6 12.25 -0.18 2.97
CA ASN A 6 12.15 1.06 3.74
C ASN A 6 11.55 2.21 2.93
N THR A 7 11.82 2.27 1.61
CA THR A 7 11.22 3.27 0.72
C THR A 7 9.75 3.00 0.50
N ALA A 8 9.35 1.72 0.44
CA ALA A 8 7.95 1.33 0.31
C ALA A 8 7.15 1.51 1.61
N ALA A 9 7.81 1.46 2.77
CA ALA A 9 7.18 1.54 4.09
C ALA A 9 7.21 2.94 4.73
N ARG A 10 7.58 3.98 3.96
CA ARG A 10 7.69 5.37 4.43
C ARG A 10 6.36 5.81 5.06
N LYS A 11 6.42 6.26 6.32
CA LYS A 11 5.25 6.69 7.08
C LYS A 11 4.62 7.88 6.37
N ILE A 12 3.36 7.74 5.96
CA ILE A 12 2.59 8.87 5.43
C ILE A 12 2.05 9.59 6.66
N GLU A 13 2.50 10.82 6.87
CA GLU A 13 1.84 11.71 7.82
C GLU A 13 0.46 12.02 7.27
N VAL A 14 -0.57 11.87 8.11
CA VAL A 14 -1.93 12.23 7.72
C VAL A 14 -1.95 13.74 7.54
N ASP A 15 -2.10 14.17 6.30
CA ASP A 15 -2.28 15.57 5.94
C ASP A 15 -3.77 15.87 6.07
N ASN A 16 -4.12 16.65 7.10
CA ASN A 16 -5.50 17.06 7.37
C ASN A 16 -6.10 17.94 6.26
N ARG A 17 -5.30 18.38 5.28
CA ARG A 17 -5.78 19.07 4.05
C ARG A 17 -6.40 18.09 3.05
N ILE A 18 -6.13 16.79 3.19
CA ILE A 18 -6.64 15.74 2.33
C ILE A 18 -7.87 15.10 3.01
N PRO A 19 -9.05 15.09 2.36
CA PRO A 19 -10.23 14.43 2.91
C PRO A 19 -9.98 12.95 3.23
N LEU A 20 -10.52 12.46 4.35
CA LEU A 20 -10.39 11.07 4.79
C LEU A 20 -10.80 10.05 3.71
N ARG A 21 -11.84 10.38 2.92
CA ARG A 21 -12.29 9.58 1.77
C ARG A 21 -11.17 9.29 0.76
N ASN A 22 -10.25 10.24 0.55
CA ASN A 22 -9.14 10.03 -0.39
C ASN A 22 -8.16 8.98 0.14
N TYR A 23 -7.92 8.92 1.45
CA TYR A 23 -7.10 7.88 2.06
C TYR A 23 -7.73 6.49 1.88
N TYR A 24 -9.04 6.36 2.11
CA TYR A 24 -9.75 5.10 1.86
C TYR A 24 -9.72 4.69 0.38
N ARG A 25 -9.85 5.65 -0.55
CA ARG A 25 -9.73 5.38 -1.99
C ARG A 25 -8.33 4.89 -2.37
N ILE A 26 -7.28 5.44 -1.74
CA ILE A 26 -5.91 4.98 -1.96
C ILE A 26 -5.74 3.56 -1.40
N ALA A 27 -6.26 3.29 -0.20
CA ALA A 27 -6.23 1.98 0.42
C ALA A 27 -6.92 0.91 -0.43
N ASP A 28 -8.10 1.22 -0.98
CA ASP A 28 -8.86 0.33 -1.87
C ASP A 28 -8.08 0.02 -3.17
N ASN A 29 -7.47 1.03 -3.78
CA ASN A 29 -6.62 0.85 -4.96
C ASN A 29 -5.41 -0.06 -4.68
N LEU A 30 -4.83 0.01 -3.48
CA LEU A 30 -3.73 -0.88 -3.06
C LEU A 30 -4.21 -2.32 -2.95
N LEU A 31 -5.39 -2.57 -2.37
CA LEU A 31 -5.96 -3.92 -2.30
C LEU A 31 -6.23 -4.51 -3.69
N ARG A 32 -6.69 -3.69 -4.63
CA ARG A 32 -6.88 -4.11 -6.03
C ARG A 32 -5.56 -4.46 -6.73
N GLN A 33 -4.46 -3.79 -6.41
CA GLN A 33 -3.14 -4.18 -6.91
C GLN A 33 -2.62 -5.45 -6.22
N ALA A 34 -2.91 -5.61 -4.93
CA ALA A 34 -2.56 -6.81 -4.18
C ALA A 34 -3.20 -8.06 -4.78
N SER A 35 -4.47 -7.99 -5.24
CA SER A 35 -5.14 -9.13 -5.85
C SER A 35 -4.45 -9.58 -7.14
N VAL A 36 -3.97 -8.64 -7.97
CA VAL A 36 -3.21 -8.96 -9.19
C VAL A 36 -1.92 -9.70 -8.85
N HIS A 37 -1.11 -9.19 -7.91
CA HIS A 37 0.13 -9.87 -7.52
C HIS A 37 -0.11 -11.22 -6.84
N ARG A 38 -1.26 -11.38 -6.16
CA ARG A 38 -1.69 -12.67 -5.60
C ARG A 38 -1.96 -13.69 -6.71
N GLU A 39 -2.62 -13.28 -7.78
CA GLU A 39 -2.89 -14.13 -8.96
C GLU A 39 -1.60 -14.48 -9.71
N GLU A 40 -0.69 -13.52 -9.86
CA GLU A 40 0.63 -13.70 -10.48
C GLU A 40 1.61 -14.54 -9.62
N LYS A 41 1.22 -14.92 -8.39
CA LYS A 41 2.08 -15.57 -7.39
C LYS A 41 3.35 -14.77 -7.09
N ASN A 42 3.32 -13.45 -7.28
CA ASN A 42 4.42 -12.56 -6.95
C ASN A 42 4.36 -12.18 -5.47
N VAL A 43 4.88 -13.09 -4.63
CA VAL A 43 4.83 -12.97 -3.16
C VAL A 43 5.56 -11.72 -2.66
N ILE A 44 6.61 -11.29 -3.35
CA ILE A 44 7.41 -10.13 -2.92
C ILE A 44 6.61 -8.84 -3.13
N ASP A 45 6.05 -8.62 -4.32
CA ASP A 45 5.26 -7.41 -4.60
C ASP A 45 3.93 -7.40 -3.83
N LEU A 46 3.33 -8.58 -3.63
CA LEU A 46 2.19 -8.74 -2.73
C LEU A 46 2.53 -8.28 -1.30
N TYR A 47 3.65 -8.74 -0.75
CA TYR A 47 4.08 -8.35 0.60
C TYR A 47 4.30 -6.84 0.73
N ILE A 48 4.91 -6.21 -0.28
CA ILE A 48 5.19 -4.77 -0.29
C ILE A 48 3.89 -3.95 -0.31
N ILE A 49 2.92 -4.35 -1.13
CA ILE A 49 1.64 -3.64 -1.24
C ILE A 49 0.81 -3.79 0.02
N LEU A 50 0.76 -4.98 0.62
CA LEU A 50 0.08 -5.19 1.90
C LEU A 50 0.75 -4.39 3.02
N LEU A 51 2.08 -4.29 3.02
CA LEU A 51 2.82 -3.45 3.96
C LEU A 51 2.47 -1.96 3.79
N ARG A 52 2.29 -1.46 2.56
CA ARG A 52 1.77 -0.10 2.32
C ARG A 52 0.34 0.06 2.81
N PHE A 53 -0.55 -0.88 2.50
CA PHE A 53 -1.95 -0.82 2.91
C PHE A 53 -2.10 -0.68 4.44
N SER A 54 -1.28 -1.41 5.22
CA SER A 54 -1.30 -1.34 6.69
C SER A 54 -1.04 0.06 7.27
N ARG A 55 -0.48 0.99 6.48
CA ARG A 55 -0.27 2.39 6.88
C ARG A 55 -1.54 3.23 6.81
N TYR A 56 -2.53 2.82 6.01
CA TYR A 56 -3.78 3.54 5.83
C TYR A 56 -4.90 3.05 6.77
N THR A 57 -4.67 1.96 7.52
CA THR A 57 -5.67 1.32 8.40
C THR A 57 -5.44 1.58 9.89
N LYS A 58 -4.73 2.66 10.25
CA LYS A 58 -4.43 3.01 11.64
C LYS A 58 -5.22 4.20 12.14
#